data_AF-A0A2T5ISI1-F1
#
_entry.id   AF-A0A2T5ISI1-F1
#
_cell.length_a   1.000
_cell.length_b   1.000
_cell.length_c   1.000
_cell.angle_alpha   90.00
_cell.angle_beta   90.00
_cell.angle_gamma   90.00
#
_symmetry.space_group_name_H-M   'P 1'
#
loop_
_entity.id
_entity.type
_entity.pdbx_description
1 polymer ?
#
loop_
_entity_poly.entity_id
_entity_poly.type
_entity_poly.pdbx_seq_one_letter_code
_entity_poly.pdbx_strand_id
1 'polypeptide(L)'
;MPERIYASANTAVIGEYFAAAQARLADGAKTAKDVFDSVNQDNAIATPKVLDDLLGKLNGFELQVFDSVMGGAESYRAAHGCDAPADLIEQALHNALSSQMGLKDLNIRLDSATESHMDAYSLQPNRAIVSIMSAMAEAIPFAGYFPADIKSNEAKSLILHNRAKSNWGGYSDGGAIDGAFNGQPYMMANRLIGLTTSNQTNYTGTARSQYLGDSRLNVDPASPALKLMAGRTQILVNGFYAAADMRNGSISGVTSISGGTLIGSTQYAISGTVNNDTGAIAIAFAPALPNNTQVVAEVIIDYERDPDKIPSFGFEVEAYAYMACGMRAMTELTIDSQSQVRNEMNLDPASNSLFSLRTQLTNENHYYALQLG
;
A
#
# COMPACT_ATOMS: atom_id res chain seq x y z
N MET A 1 -16.91 -4.32 8.76
CA MET A 1 -15.90 -5.14 8.07
C MET A 1 -14.70 -4.23 7.81
N PRO A 2 -13.44 -4.68 8.00
CA PRO A 2 -12.29 -3.86 7.64
C PRO A 2 -12.40 -3.51 6.15
N GLU A 3 -12.20 -2.23 5.83
CA GLU A 3 -12.25 -1.70 4.46
C GLU A 3 -11.15 -2.41 3.66
N ARG A 4 -11.55 -3.30 2.73
CA ARG A 4 -10.60 -4.01 1.87
C ARG A 4 -10.01 -2.98 0.92
N ILE A 5 -8.70 -2.75 1.03
CA ILE A 5 -7.97 -1.90 0.09
C ILE A 5 -7.74 -2.73 -1.16
N TYR A 6 -8.40 -2.36 -2.25
CA TYR A 6 -8.26 -3.02 -3.54
C TYR A 6 -7.14 -2.37 -4.38
N ALA A 7 -6.45 -3.18 -5.17
CA ALA A 7 -5.37 -2.69 -6.04
C ALA A 7 -5.88 -1.81 -7.19
N SER A 8 -7.13 -2.01 -7.63
CA SER A 8 -7.76 -1.21 -8.68
C SER A 8 -9.22 -0.88 -8.37
N ALA A 9 -9.71 0.23 -8.94
CA ALA A 9 -11.12 0.62 -8.84
C ALA A 9 -12.06 -0.41 -9.49
N ASN A 10 -11.62 -1.10 -10.54
CA ASN A 10 -12.42 -2.14 -11.20
C ASN A 10 -12.56 -3.38 -10.31
N THR A 11 -11.47 -3.76 -9.64
CA THR A 11 -11.45 -4.86 -8.67
C THR A 11 -12.34 -4.56 -7.47
N ALA A 12 -12.38 -3.30 -7.04
CA ALA A 12 -13.26 -2.86 -5.96
C ALA A 12 -14.74 -3.09 -6.30
N VAL A 13 -15.16 -2.73 -7.52
CA VAL A 13 -16.54 -2.94 -8.01
C VAL A 13 -16.88 -4.44 -8.07
N ILE A 14 -15.94 -5.29 -8.47
CA ILE A 14 -16.12 -6.76 -8.46
C ILE A 14 -16.28 -7.28 -7.03
N GLY A 15 -15.42 -6.82 -6.12
CA GLY A 15 -15.49 -7.18 -4.71
C GLY A 15 -16.81 -6.78 -4.06
N GLU A 16 -17.30 -5.57 -4.33
CA GLU A 16 -18.59 -5.06 -3.84
C GLU A 16 -19.77 -5.86 -4.40
N TYR A 17 -19.77 -6.15 -5.71
CA TYR A 17 -20.81 -6.92 -6.37
C TYR A 17 -20.97 -8.32 -5.77
N PHE A 18 -19.87 -9.06 -5.61
CA PHE A 18 -19.92 -10.43 -5.07
C PHE A 18 -20.06 -10.47 -3.55
N ALA A 19 -19.60 -9.46 -2.81
CA ALA A 19 -19.89 -9.34 -1.39
C ALA A 19 -21.39 -9.09 -1.15
N ALA A 20 -22.01 -8.24 -1.96
CA ALA A 20 -23.46 -8.03 -1.91
C ALA A 20 -24.21 -9.32 -2.27
N ALA A 21 -23.79 -10.04 -3.32
CA ALA A 21 -24.37 -11.35 -3.66
C ALA A 21 -24.30 -12.35 -2.49
N GLN A 22 -23.15 -12.46 -1.82
CA GLN A 22 -22.98 -13.34 -0.66
C GLN A 22 -23.85 -12.90 0.53
N ALA A 23 -23.98 -11.59 0.76
CA ALA A 23 -24.86 -11.07 1.81
C ALA A 23 -26.34 -11.41 1.55
N ARG A 24 -26.80 -11.29 0.30
CA ARG A 24 -28.16 -11.67 -0.11
C ARG A 24 -28.41 -13.17 0.02
N LEU A 25 -27.40 -14.01 -0.23
CA LEU A 25 -27.47 -15.45 0.01
C LEU A 25 -27.58 -15.77 1.50
N ALA A 26 -26.82 -15.06 2.36
CA ALA A 26 -26.88 -15.21 3.81
C ALA A 26 -28.21 -14.74 4.43
N ASP A 27 -28.84 -13.72 3.85
CA ASP A 27 -30.15 -13.18 4.28
C ASP A 27 -31.35 -14.10 3.90
N GLY A 28 -31.10 -15.26 3.30
CA GLY A 28 -32.13 -16.29 3.09
C GLY A 28 -32.74 -16.33 1.69
N ALA A 29 -32.05 -15.85 0.66
CA ALA A 29 -32.45 -16.09 -0.73
C ALA A 29 -32.51 -17.59 -1.02
N LYS A 30 -33.60 -18.05 -1.66
CA LYS A 30 -33.92 -19.48 -1.80
C LYS A 30 -33.25 -20.13 -3.02
N THR A 31 -32.84 -19.34 -4.01
CA THR A 31 -32.19 -19.83 -5.24
C THR A 31 -31.12 -18.85 -5.74
N ALA A 32 -30.10 -19.37 -6.45
CA ALA A 32 -29.08 -18.55 -7.11
C ALA A 32 -29.68 -17.53 -8.12
N LYS A 33 -30.86 -17.85 -8.65
CA LYS A 33 -31.63 -16.96 -9.53
C LYS A 33 -32.15 -15.73 -8.82
N ASP A 34 -32.72 -15.89 -7.63
CA ASP A 34 -33.23 -14.78 -6.84
C ASP A 34 -32.09 -13.85 -6.42
N VAL A 35 -30.93 -14.42 -6.09
CA VAL A 35 -29.71 -13.64 -5.77
C VAL A 35 -29.25 -12.85 -7.00
N PHE A 36 -29.08 -13.51 -8.15
CA PHE A 36 -28.65 -12.85 -9.39
C PHE A 36 -29.60 -11.73 -9.81
N ASP A 37 -30.91 -12.00 -9.83
CA ASP A 37 -31.92 -11.01 -10.21
C ASP A 37 -31.98 -9.84 -9.21
N SER A 38 -31.81 -10.10 -7.91
CA SER A 38 -31.82 -9.05 -6.88
C SER A 38 -30.61 -8.12 -6.92
N VAL A 39 -29.41 -8.66 -7.19
CA VAL A 39 -28.18 -7.85 -7.25
C VAL A 39 -28.14 -7.07 -8.56
N ASN A 40 -28.57 -7.67 -9.67
CA ASN A 40 -28.54 -7.02 -10.98
C ASN A 40 -29.65 -5.95 -11.16
N GLN A 41 -30.71 -5.99 -10.35
CA GLN A 41 -31.77 -4.97 -10.33
C GLN A 41 -31.53 -3.87 -9.28
N ASP A 42 -30.53 -4.02 -8.42
CA ASP A 42 -30.17 -3.04 -7.40
C ASP A 42 -29.31 -1.93 -8.02
N ASN A 43 -29.92 -0.79 -8.33
CA ASN A 43 -29.22 0.38 -8.91
C ASN A 43 -28.12 0.96 -7.99
N ALA A 44 -28.04 0.52 -6.73
CA ALA A 44 -26.97 0.93 -5.82
C ALA A 44 -25.65 0.17 -6.06
N ILE A 45 -25.69 -0.98 -6.74
CA ILE A 45 -24.52 -1.84 -6.98
C ILE A 45 -24.23 -1.87 -8.47
N ALA A 46 -23.04 -1.41 -8.88
CA ALA A 46 -22.65 -1.44 -10.29
C ALA A 46 -22.28 -2.86 -10.72
N THR A 47 -22.88 -3.36 -11.79
CA THR A 47 -22.45 -4.63 -12.42
C THR A 47 -21.06 -4.43 -13.03
N PRO A 48 -20.07 -5.27 -12.68
CA PRO A 48 -18.73 -5.15 -13.22
C PRO A 48 -18.72 -5.28 -14.74
N LYS A 49 -18.01 -4.38 -15.43
CA LYS A 49 -17.95 -4.37 -16.90
C LYS A 49 -17.49 -5.70 -17.50
N VAL A 50 -16.51 -6.36 -16.88
CA VAL A 50 -15.99 -7.66 -17.35
C VAL A 50 -17.05 -8.75 -17.26
N LEU A 51 -17.90 -8.70 -16.23
CA LEU A 51 -19.03 -9.60 -16.08
C LEU A 51 -20.10 -9.27 -17.13
N ASP A 52 -20.44 -8.00 -17.33
CA ASP A 52 -21.41 -7.57 -18.34
C ASP A 52 -20.98 -7.97 -19.77
N ASP A 53 -19.70 -7.77 -20.11
CA ASP A 53 -19.12 -8.20 -21.38
C ASP A 53 -19.16 -9.72 -21.58
N LEU A 54 -18.99 -10.51 -20.50
CA LEU A 54 -19.09 -11.97 -20.52
C LEU A 54 -20.54 -12.43 -20.67
N LEU A 55 -21.46 -11.83 -19.91
CA LEU A 55 -22.89 -12.13 -19.96
C LEU A 55 -23.48 -11.78 -21.33
N GLY A 56 -23.08 -10.65 -21.92
CA GLY A 56 -23.50 -10.24 -23.26
C GLY A 56 -23.06 -11.20 -24.38
N LYS A 57 -22.03 -12.03 -24.14
CA LYS A 57 -21.61 -13.09 -25.08
C LYS A 57 -22.32 -14.42 -24.85
N LEU A 58 -23.00 -14.58 -23.71
CA LEU A 58 -23.63 -15.81 -23.26
C LEU A 58 -25.15 -15.70 -23.40
N ASN A 59 -25.68 -16.01 -24.58
CA ASN A 59 -27.13 -15.98 -24.81
C ASN A 59 -27.87 -17.03 -23.93
N GLY A 60 -28.40 -16.63 -22.76
CA GLY A 60 -29.27 -17.46 -21.90
C GLY A 60 -28.56 -18.36 -20.88
N PHE A 61 -27.25 -18.19 -20.67
CA PHE A 61 -26.45 -18.98 -19.72
C PHE A 61 -25.87 -18.14 -18.56
N GLU A 62 -26.41 -16.93 -18.37
CA GLU A 62 -25.92 -15.93 -17.43
C GLU A 62 -25.94 -16.44 -15.99
N LEU A 63 -27.03 -17.13 -15.63
CA LEU A 63 -27.21 -17.74 -14.31
C LEU A 63 -26.15 -18.78 -13.98
N GLN A 64 -25.79 -19.63 -14.95
CA GLN A 64 -24.84 -20.73 -14.71
C GLN A 64 -23.42 -20.20 -14.52
N VAL A 65 -23.07 -19.10 -15.18
CA VAL A 65 -21.79 -18.43 -14.97
C VAL A 65 -21.75 -17.74 -13.62
N PHE A 66 -22.80 -17.03 -13.23
CA PHE A 66 -22.89 -16.45 -11.88
C PHE A 66 -22.79 -17.51 -10.79
N ASP A 67 -23.51 -18.63 -10.95
CA ASP A 67 -23.47 -19.77 -10.03
C ASP A 67 -22.06 -20.40 -9.98
N SER A 68 -21.36 -20.49 -11.12
CA SER A 68 -19.98 -20.99 -11.15
C SER A 68 -18.99 -20.12 -10.37
N VAL A 69 -19.20 -18.80 -10.35
CA VAL A 69 -18.37 -17.87 -9.55
C VAL A 69 -18.67 -18.05 -8.06
N MET A 70 -19.94 -18.22 -7.68
CA MET A 70 -20.33 -18.44 -6.28
C MET A 70 -19.89 -19.81 -5.76
N GLY A 71 -20.16 -20.87 -6.51
CA GLY A 71 -19.70 -22.23 -6.17
C GLY A 71 -18.17 -22.35 -6.17
N GLY A 72 -17.49 -21.65 -7.08
CA GLY A 72 -16.03 -21.55 -7.07
C GLY A 72 -15.49 -20.83 -5.84
N ALA A 73 -16.11 -19.71 -5.44
CA ALA A 73 -15.72 -18.96 -4.24
C ALA A 73 -15.96 -19.77 -2.96
N GLU A 74 -17.03 -20.56 -2.89
CA GLU A 74 -17.30 -21.48 -1.79
C GLU A 74 -16.28 -22.62 -1.75
N SER A 75 -15.94 -23.19 -2.91
CA SER A 75 -14.91 -24.24 -3.03
C SER A 75 -13.54 -23.72 -2.57
N TYR A 76 -13.19 -22.49 -2.94
CA TYR A 76 -11.97 -21.81 -2.46
C TYR A 76 -11.99 -21.63 -0.95
N ARG A 77 -13.12 -21.17 -0.38
CA ARG A 77 -13.28 -21.01 1.08
C ARG A 77 -13.16 -22.35 1.80
N ALA A 78 -13.71 -23.43 1.25
CA ALA A 78 -13.58 -24.77 1.81
C ALA A 78 -12.14 -25.29 1.77
N ALA A 79 -11.37 -24.99 0.71
CA ALA A 79 -10.00 -25.44 0.54
C ALA A 79 -8.98 -24.64 1.37
N HIS A 80 -9.19 -23.33 1.53
CA HIS A 80 -8.19 -22.42 2.12
C HIS A 80 -8.62 -21.78 3.45
N GLY A 81 -9.89 -21.93 3.85
CA GLY A 81 -10.41 -21.35 5.09
C GLY A 81 -10.59 -19.83 5.08
N CYS A 82 -10.41 -19.19 3.92
CA CYS A 82 -10.57 -17.74 3.73
C CYS A 82 -11.44 -17.42 2.51
N ASP A 83 -11.98 -16.21 2.46
CA ASP A 83 -12.77 -15.76 1.31
C ASP A 83 -11.89 -15.58 0.07
N ALA A 84 -12.42 -15.90 -1.10
CA ALA A 84 -11.75 -15.60 -2.36
C ALA A 84 -11.48 -14.09 -2.49
N PRO A 85 -10.23 -13.67 -2.76
CA PRO A 85 -9.92 -12.26 -2.97
C PRO A 85 -10.55 -11.77 -4.28
N ALA A 86 -10.91 -10.49 -4.34
CA ALA A 86 -11.59 -9.92 -5.51
C ALA A 86 -10.72 -9.95 -6.78
N ASP A 87 -9.39 -9.82 -6.63
CA ASP A 87 -8.44 -9.92 -7.75
C ASP A 87 -8.46 -11.31 -8.41
N LEU A 88 -8.67 -12.38 -7.62
CA LEU A 88 -8.80 -13.74 -8.13
C LEU A 88 -10.11 -13.91 -8.91
N ILE A 89 -11.20 -13.33 -8.40
CA ILE A 89 -12.51 -13.37 -9.08
C ILE A 89 -12.42 -12.60 -10.41
N GLU A 90 -11.80 -11.43 -10.42
CA GLU A 90 -11.54 -10.65 -11.63
C GLU A 90 -10.72 -11.43 -12.65
N GLN A 91 -9.61 -12.06 -12.21
CA GLN A 91 -8.78 -12.90 -13.07
C GLN A 91 -9.55 -14.09 -13.66
N ALA A 92 -10.40 -14.74 -12.85
CA ALA A 92 -11.24 -15.84 -13.32
C ALA A 92 -12.24 -15.38 -14.39
N LEU A 93 -12.84 -14.20 -14.23
CA LEU A 93 -13.74 -13.61 -15.22
C LEU A 93 -13.02 -13.24 -16.52
N HIS A 94 -11.79 -12.71 -16.44
CA HIS A 94 -10.97 -12.45 -17.62
C HIS A 94 -10.57 -13.74 -18.36
N ASN A 95 -10.21 -14.80 -17.64
CA ASN A 95 -9.95 -16.11 -18.22
C ASN A 95 -11.19 -16.68 -18.92
N ALA A 96 -12.37 -16.51 -18.32
CA ALA A 96 -13.64 -16.92 -18.93
C ALA A 96 -13.94 -16.12 -20.21
N LEU A 97 -13.81 -14.79 -20.17
CA LEU A 97 -14.03 -13.90 -21.29
C LEU A 97 -13.10 -14.22 -22.47
N SER A 98 -11.82 -14.50 -22.19
CA SER A 98 -10.85 -14.90 -23.22
C SER A 98 -11.20 -16.24 -23.86
N SER A 99 -11.74 -17.19 -23.09
CA SER A 99 -12.17 -18.49 -23.60
C SER A 99 -13.38 -18.43 -24.53
N GLN A 100 -14.16 -17.34 -24.43
CA GLN A 100 -15.34 -17.06 -25.24
C GLN A 100 -15.09 -16.10 -26.41
N MET A 101 -13.87 -15.59 -26.58
CA MET A 101 -13.54 -14.83 -27.78
C MET A 101 -13.66 -15.76 -29.00
N GLY A 102 -14.59 -15.43 -29.89
CA GLY A 102 -14.77 -16.15 -31.15
C GLY A 102 -13.56 -15.93 -32.07
N LEU A 103 -13.33 -16.87 -32.99
CA LEU A 103 -12.20 -16.84 -33.94
C LEU A 103 -12.09 -15.51 -34.72
N LYS A 104 -13.23 -14.83 -34.91
CA LYS A 104 -13.38 -13.52 -35.57
C LYS A 104 -12.77 -12.36 -34.76
N ASP A 105 -12.78 -12.45 -33.43
CA ASP A 105 -12.17 -11.47 -32.52
C ASP A 105 -10.67 -11.72 -32.33
N LEU A 106 -10.22 -12.97 -32.52
CA LEU A 106 -8.81 -13.37 -32.45
C LEU A 106 -7.99 -13.06 -33.71
N ASN A 107 -8.63 -12.56 -34.79
CA ASN A 107 -8.00 -12.15 -36.05
C ASN A 107 -7.08 -13.23 -36.69
N ILE A 108 -7.36 -14.52 -36.43
CA ILE A 108 -6.64 -15.64 -37.05
C ILE A 108 -7.40 -16.01 -38.33
N ARG A 109 -6.83 -15.67 -39.50
CA ARG A 109 -7.34 -16.14 -40.81
C ARG A 109 -7.02 -17.63 -40.96
N LEU A 110 -7.93 -18.49 -40.52
CA LEU A 110 -8.03 -19.88 -40.98
C LEU A 110 -9.25 -20.00 -41.89
N ASP A 111 -9.04 -20.54 -43.08
CA ASP A 111 -10.02 -20.63 -44.15
C ASP A 111 -11.16 -21.60 -43.78
N SER A 112 -12.39 -21.09 -43.84
CA SER A 112 -13.69 -21.75 -43.71
C SER A 112 -13.82 -22.98 -42.77
N ALA A 113 -14.19 -22.75 -41.53
CA ALA A 113 -15.03 -23.68 -40.77
C ALA A 113 -16.22 -22.89 -40.21
N THR A 114 -17.33 -22.89 -40.94
CA THR A 114 -18.55 -22.20 -40.55
C THR A 114 -19.17 -22.90 -39.35
N GLU A 115 -19.40 -22.19 -38.24
CA GLU A 115 -20.10 -22.68 -37.04
C GLU A 115 -21.61 -22.85 -37.33
N SER A 116 -21.96 -23.79 -38.20
CA SER A 116 -23.34 -24.09 -38.55
C SER A 116 -23.72 -25.49 -38.07
N HIS A 117 -24.39 -25.48 -36.93
CA HIS A 117 -25.36 -26.44 -36.40
C HIS A 117 -24.91 -27.47 -35.34
N MET A 118 -25.45 -27.22 -34.14
CA MET A 118 -25.73 -28.10 -32.98
C MET A 118 -24.64 -28.40 -31.94
N ASP A 119 -23.35 -28.41 -32.24
CA ASP A 119 -22.34 -28.80 -31.22
C ASP A 119 -21.66 -27.61 -30.51
N ALA A 120 -21.53 -26.45 -31.20
CA ALA A 120 -20.85 -25.28 -30.66
C ALA A 120 -21.61 -24.56 -29.52
N TYR A 121 -22.94 -24.59 -29.53
CA TYR A 121 -23.77 -23.85 -28.57
C TYR A 121 -23.72 -24.42 -27.14
N SER A 122 -23.47 -25.73 -26.98
CA SER A 122 -23.37 -26.34 -25.65
C SER A 122 -21.95 -26.27 -25.07
N LEU A 123 -20.94 -26.22 -25.93
CA LEU A 123 -19.54 -26.26 -25.51
C LEU A 123 -19.04 -24.89 -25.01
N GLN A 124 -19.55 -23.79 -25.57
CA GLN A 124 -19.09 -22.43 -25.26
C GLN A 124 -19.38 -21.98 -23.82
N PRO A 125 -20.59 -22.20 -23.24
CA PRO A 125 -20.85 -21.89 -21.84
C PRO A 125 -20.07 -22.79 -20.88
N ASN A 126 -19.98 -24.09 -21.21
CA ASN A 126 -19.25 -25.08 -20.40
C ASN A 126 -17.76 -24.73 -20.27
N ARG A 127 -17.14 -24.17 -21.31
CA ARG A 127 -15.73 -23.72 -21.26
C ARG A 127 -15.51 -22.57 -20.29
N ALA A 128 -16.44 -21.62 -20.22
CA ALA A 128 -16.34 -20.50 -19.28
C ALA A 128 -16.52 -20.96 -17.83
N ILE A 129 -17.51 -21.81 -17.56
CA ILE A 129 -17.76 -22.39 -16.23
C ILE A 129 -16.52 -23.17 -15.75
N VAL A 130 -15.99 -24.06 -16.60
CA VAL A 130 -14.78 -24.83 -16.28
C VAL A 130 -13.57 -23.91 -16.08
N SER A 131 -13.46 -22.82 -16.85
CA SER A 131 -12.39 -21.83 -16.68
C SER A 131 -12.44 -21.14 -15.31
N ILE A 132 -13.62 -20.69 -14.89
CA ILE A 132 -13.83 -20.00 -13.61
C ILE A 132 -13.56 -20.96 -12.44
N MET A 133 -14.20 -22.13 -12.45
CA MET A 133 -14.02 -23.12 -11.38
C MET A 133 -12.58 -23.60 -11.28
N SER A 134 -11.89 -23.81 -12.41
CA SER A 134 -10.47 -24.19 -12.40
C SER A 134 -9.62 -23.05 -11.83
N ALA A 135 -9.80 -21.82 -12.29
CA ALA A 135 -9.00 -20.68 -11.81
C ALA A 135 -9.13 -20.48 -10.29
N MET A 136 -10.31 -20.74 -9.72
CA MET A 136 -10.53 -20.67 -8.27
C MET A 136 -9.97 -21.89 -7.53
N ALA A 137 -10.09 -23.09 -8.08
CA ALA A 137 -9.54 -24.30 -7.46
C ALA A 137 -8.00 -24.35 -7.51
N GLU A 138 -7.39 -23.72 -8.50
CA GLU A 138 -5.94 -23.67 -8.72
C GLU A 138 -5.25 -22.48 -8.02
N ALA A 139 -6.04 -21.64 -7.34
CA ALA A 139 -5.54 -20.42 -6.75
C ALA A 139 -4.65 -20.68 -5.53
N ILE A 140 -3.55 -19.93 -5.44
CA ILE A 140 -2.58 -20.00 -4.35
C ILE A 140 -2.95 -18.92 -3.32
N PRO A 141 -3.25 -19.28 -2.06
CA PRO A 141 -3.84 -18.36 -1.09
C PRO A 141 -2.89 -17.28 -0.55
N PHE A 142 -1.58 -17.43 -0.76
CA PHE A 142 -0.56 -16.47 -0.34
C PHE A 142 -0.02 -15.60 -1.48
N ALA A 143 -0.52 -15.78 -2.71
CA ALA A 143 -0.10 -15.00 -3.87
C ALA A 143 -1.12 -13.89 -4.17
N GLY A 144 -0.62 -12.68 -4.42
CA GLY A 144 -1.42 -11.61 -5.02
C GLY A 144 -1.56 -11.86 -6.53
N TYR A 145 -2.78 -11.73 -7.06
CA TYR A 145 -3.04 -11.84 -8.49
C TYR A 145 -3.10 -10.45 -9.10
N PHE A 146 -2.30 -10.19 -10.13
CA PHE A 146 -2.48 -8.99 -10.94
C PHE A 146 -3.60 -9.26 -11.96
N PRO A 147 -4.75 -8.57 -11.86
CA PRO A 147 -5.82 -8.75 -12.83
C PRO A 147 -5.32 -8.32 -14.22
N ALA A 148 -5.48 -9.22 -15.20
CA ALA A 148 -4.83 -9.13 -16.50
C ALA A 148 -5.09 -7.80 -17.25
N ASP A 149 -4.02 -7.03 -17.51
CA ASP A 149 -4.04 -5.97 -18.52
C ASP A 149 -3.90 -6.60 -19.91
N ILE A 150 -5.00 -6.53 -20.65
CA ILE A 150 -5.29 -7.27 -21.87
C ILE A 150 -4.56 -6.61 -23.04
N LYS A 151 -3.24 -6.84 -23.15
CA LYS A 151 -2.38 -6.76 -24.38
C LYS A 151 -0.87 -6.70 -24.09
N SER A 152 -0.44 -6.80 -22.83
CA SER A 152 0.98 -6.72 -22.48
C SER A 152 1.44 -7.96 -21.71
N ASN A 153 2.67 -8.40 -21.98
CA ASN A 153 3.35 -9.44 -21.17
C ASN A 153 4.00 -8.84 -19.91
N GLU A 154 3.82 -7.54 -19.65
CA GLU A 154 4.41 -6.80 -18.54
C GLU A 154 3.30 -6.27 -17.62
N ALA A 155 3.31 -6.70 -16.36
CA ALA A 155 2.53 -6.09 -15.28
C ALA A 155 3.43 -5.14 -14.49
N LYS A 156 2.97 -3.90 -14.25
CA LYS A 156 3.72 -2.89 -13.49
C LYS A 156 3.10 -2.69 -12.12
N SER A 157 3.91 -2.81 -11.08
CA SER A 157 3.55 -2.37 -9.73
C SER A 157 4.28 -1.06 -9.42
N LEU A 158 3.58 -0.14 -8.78
CA LEU A 158 4.10 1.17 -8.40
C LEU A 158 3.97 1.28 -6.89
N ILE A 159 5.09 1.42 -6.18
CA ILE A 159 5.11 1.69 -4.75
C ILE A 159 5.44 3.17 -4.56
N LEU A 160 4.55 3.88 -3.88
CA LEU A 160 4.74 5.31 -3.59
C LEU A 160 5.38 5.45 -2.21
N HIS A 161 6.53 6.13 -2.17
CA HIS A 161 7.25 6.47 -0.95
C HIS A 161 7.19 7.97 -0.68
N ASN A 162 6.94 8.34 0.57
CA ASN A 162 6.99 9.74 1.00
C ASN A 162 8.39 10.08 1.51
N ARG A 163 9.03 11.06 0.85
CA ARG A 163 10.42 11.44 1.11
C ARG A 163 10.53 12.88 1.62
N ALA A 164 11.49 13.12 2.51
CA ALA A 164 11.94 14.47 2.82
C ALA A 164 12.68 15.05 1.60
N LYS A 165 12.46 16.33 1.30
CA LYS A 165 13.10 17.04 0.17
C LYS A 165 14.20 18.01 0.61
N SER A 166 14.50 18.03 1.91
CA SER A 166 15.48 18.94 2.49
C SER A 166 16.06 18.36 3.77
N ASN A 167 17.34 18.65 4.02
CA ASN A 167 18.01 18.37 5.30
C ASN A 167 17.39 19.21 6.41
N TRP A 168 16.45 18.62 7.16
CA TRP A 168 15.64 19.34 8.13
C TRP A 168 15.18 18.45 9.27
N GLY A 169 15.30 18.98 10.50
CA GLY A 169 14.94 18.25 11.70
C GLY A 169 15.73 16.97 11.82
N GLY A 170 15.04 15.84 12.00
CA GLY A 170 15.71 14.54 12.05
C GLY A 170 16.01 13.91 10.69
N TYR A 171 15.47 14.47 9.59
CA TYR A 171 15.54 13.83 8.28
C TYR A 171 16.62 14.46 7.39
N SER A 172 17.35 13.61 6.67
CA SER A 172 18.15 14.01 5.53
C SER A 172 17.29 14.21 4.29
N ASP A 173 17.81 14.92 3.30
CA ASP A 173 17.23 14.97 1.96
C ASP A 173 17.14 13.56 1.37
N GLY A 174 15.99 13.23 0.77
CA GLY A 174 15.63 11.88 0.34
C GLY A 174 15.34 10.89 1.46
N GLY A 175 15.34 11.33 2.73
CA GLY A 175 15.06 10.46 3.88
C GLY A 175 13.63 9.91 3.85
N ALA A 176 13.47 8.62 4.22
CA ALA A 176 12.16 7.99 4.40
C ALA A 176 11.39 8.66 5.55
N ILE A 177 10.20 9.17 5.27
CA ILE A 177 9.27 9.65 6.31
C ILE A 177 8.29 8.54 6.69
N ASP A 178 8.09 7.60 5.79
CA ASP A 178 7.35 6.36 5.94
C ASP A 178 8.28 5.22 6.37
N GLY A 179 8.20 4.81 7.64
CA GLY A 179 8.90 3.61 8.12
C GLY A 179 9.47 3.74 9.53
N ALA A 180 10.57 3.03 9.79
CA ALA A 180 11.19 2.91 11.12
C ALA A 180 11.68 4.25 11.71
N PHE A 181 11.95 5.25 10.86
CA PHE A 181 12.39 6.58 11.26
C PHE A 181 11.24 7.57 11.51
N ASN A 182 9.99 7.12 11.39
CA ASN A 182 8.81 7.93 11.63
C ASN A 182 8.76 8.42 13.09
N GLY A 183 8.42 9.69 13.29
CA GLY A 183 8.30 10.33 14.62
C GLY A 183 9.39 11.34 14.95
N GLN A 184 10.44 11.43 14.13
CA GLN A 184 11.41 12.52 14.24
C GLN A 184 10.78 13.87 13.80
N PRO A 185 11.20 15.01 14.37
CA PRO A 185 10.53 16.29 14.16
C PRO A 185 10.89 16.90 12.80
N TYR A 186 10.00 16.79 11.80
CA TYR A 186 10.17 17.46 10.50
C TYR A 186 9.40 18.78 10.42
N MET A 187 8.08 18.76 10.61
CA MET A 187 7.22 19.94 10.47
C MET A 187 7.15 20.83 11.72
N MET A 188 7.61 20.30 12.86
CA MET A 188 7.54 21.01 14.13
C MET A 188 8.40 22.27 14.10
N ALA A 189 7.78 23.42 14.42
CA ALA A 189 8.45 24.71 14.47
C ALA A 189 9.36 24.86 15.70
N ASN A 190 9.17 24.03 16.73
CA ASN A 190 10.04 24.01 17.89
C ASN A 190 11.28 23.13 17.66
N ARG A 191 12.40 23.58 18.21
CA ARG A 191 13.67 22.85 18.24
C ARG A 191 14.20 22.77 19.65
N LEU A 192 14.69 21.58 20.02
CA LEU A 192 15.30 21.31 21.30
C LEU A 192 16.81 21.22 21.12
N ILE A 193 17.57 22.05 21.81
CA ILE A 193 19.01 22.15 21.63
C ILE A 193 19.68 21.84 22.96
N GLY A 194 20.43 20.75 23.03
CA GLY A 194 21.31 20.47 24.17
C GLY A 194 22.42 21.50 24.23
N LEU A 195 22.50 22.27 25.32
CA LEU A 195 23.55 23.25 25.50
C LEU A 195 24.82 22.56 26.04
N THR A 196 25.96 22.93 25.48
CA THR A 196 27.27 22.38 25.85
C THR A 196 27.96 23.29 26.87
N THR A 197 28.74 22.72 27.78
CA THR A 197 29.50 23.47 28.80
C THR A 197 30.90 22.92 28.97
N SER A 198 31.86 23.78 29.30
CA SER A 198 33.23 23.39 29.69
C SER A 198 33.50 23.54 31.18
N ASN A 199 32.66 24.28 31.91
CA ASN A 199 32.91 24.69 33.30
C ASN A 199 31.67 24.64 34.21
N GLN A 200 30.54 24.11 33.71
CA GLN A 200 29.25 24.01 34.42
C GLN A 200 28.65 25.36 34.86
N THR A 201 29.28 26.47 34.48
CA THR A 201 28.81 27.84 34.69
C THR A 201 28.23 28.39 33.39
N ASN A 202 28.95 28.22 32.29
CA ASN A 202 28.61 28.77 30.98
C ASN A 202 28.16 27.64 30.05
N TYR A 203 26.98 27.81 29.47
CA TYR A 203 26.36 26.90 28.54
C TYR A 203 26.13 27.61 27.20
N THR A 204 26.55 26.99 26.11
CA THR A 204 26.44 27.55 24.77
C THR A 204 25.84 26.57 23.79
N GLY A 205 25.04 27.08 22.86
CA GLY A 205 24.45 26.31 21.77
C GLY A 205 24.09 27.21 20.58
N THR A 206 23.76 26.60 19.45
CA THR A 206 23.27 27.32 18.27
C THR A 206 22.12 26.55 17.66
N ALA A 207 20.99 27.21 17.43
CA ALA A 207 19.84 26.63 16.76
C ALA A 207 20.16 26.42 15.28
N ARG A 208 20.03 25.17 14.81
CA ARG A 208 20.35 24.78 13.44
C ARG A 208 19.25 23.94 12.83
N SER A 209 19.24 23.82 11.50
CA SER A 209 18.15 23.19 10.74
C SER A 209 18.01 21.69 10.97
N GLN A 210 19.11 20.98 11.25
CA GLN A 210 19.15 19.52 11.31
C GLN A 210 19.72 19.01 12.64
N TYR A 211 19.18 17.89 13.12
CA TYR A 211 19.73 17.11 14.21
C TYR A 211 20.80 16.14 13.71
N LEU A 212 21.78 15.86 14.57
CA LEU A 212 22.71 14.76 14.36
C LEU A 212 21.95 13.44 14.52
N GLY A 213 22.22 12.46 13.64
CA GLY A 213 21.56 11.16 13.61
C GLY A 213 21.40 10.54 15.01
N ASP A 214 20.21 9.99 15.27
CA ASP A 214 19.79 9.33 16.52
C ASP A 214 19.64 10.23 17.77
N SER A 215 19.72 11.56 17.65
CA SER A 215 19.48 12.49 18.77
C SER A 215 18.44 13.55 18.45
N ARG A 216 17.59 13.89 19.43
CA ARG A 216 16.63 15.03 19.34
C ARG A 216 17.14 16.29 20.04
N LEU A 217 18.40 16.27 20.51
CA LEU A 217 19.00 17.36 21.28
C LEU A 217 20.31 17.84 20.66
N ASN A 218 21.05 16.95 19.99
CA ASN A 218 22.31 17.29 19.35
C ASN A 218 22.03 17.76 17.93
N VAL A 219 22.41 19.00 17.63
CA VAL A 219 22.28 19.60 16.30
C VAL A 219 23.53 19.32 15.46
N ASP A 220 23.37 19.16 14.15
CA ASP A 220 24.49 19.02 13.23
C ASP A 220 25.21 20.37 13.06
N PRO A 221 26.50 20.50 13.43
CA PRO A 221 27.24 21.75 13.28
C PRO A 221 27.40 22.22 11.84
N ALA A 222 27.31 21.32 10.85
CA ALA A 222 27.40 21.66 9.43
C ALA A 222 26.11 22.26 8.87
N SER A 223 24.97 22.02 9.54
CA SER A 223 23.68 22.52 9.10
C SER A 223 23.55 24.05 9.28
N PRO A 224 22.75 24.75 8.45
CA PRO A 224 22.59 26.20 8.55
C PRO A 224 21.94 26.62 9.88
N ALA A 225 22.39 27.75 10.40
CA ALA A 225 21.79 28.39 11.57
C ALA A 225 20.39 28.92 11.25
N LEU A 226 19.51 28.96 12.26
CA LEU A 226 18.11 29.36 12.11
C LEU A 226 17.83 30.70 12.76
N LYS A 227 16.93 31.46 12.15
CA LYS A 227 16.32 32.65 12.78
C LYS A 227 15.21 32.22 13.73
N LEU A 228 15.18 32.85 14.90
CA LEU A 228 14.30 32.50 16.00
C LEU A 228 13.25 33.58 16.24
N MET A 229 12.10 33.15 16.76
CA MET A 229 11.05 34.05 17.19
C MET A 229 11.40 34.66 18.55
N ALA A 230 11.64 35.97 18.58
CA ALA A 230 12.01 36.69 19.80
C ALA A 230 10.95 36.55 20.91
N GLY A 231 11.39 36.30 22.14
CA GLY A 231 10.55 36.17 23.33
C GLY A 231 9.90 34.80 23.52
N ARG A 232 10.28 33.79 22.72
CA ARG A 232 9.71 32.43 22.80
C ARG A 232 10.72 31.33 23.12
N THR A 233 11.98 31.71 23.34
CA THR A 233 13.01 30.76 23.77
C THR A 233 12.83 30.44 25.25
N GLN A 234 12.80 29.15 25.58
CA GLN A 234 12.69 28.63 26.94
C GLN A 234 13.87 27.74 27.27
N ILE A 235 14.32 27.78 28.52
CA ILE A 235 15.44 27.00 29.00
C ILE A 235 14.93 25.99 30.00
N LEU A 236 15.25 24.73 29.72
CA LEU A 236 14.89 23.57 30.51
C LEU A 236 16.14 23.02 31.17
N VAL A 237 16.08 22.81 32.48
CA VAL A 237 17.13 22.15 33.26
C VAL A 237 16.57 20.83 33.77
N ASN A 238 17.19 19.72 33.37
CA ASN A 238 16.69 18.35 33.61
C ASN A 238 15.20 18.16 33.20
N GLY A 239 14.78 18.83 32.13
CA GLY A 239 13.41 18.79 31.61
C GLY A 239 12.41 19.73 32.31
N PHE A 240 12.82 20.46 33.35
CA PHE A 240 11.98 21.45 34.01
C PHE A 240 12.25 22.86 33.51
N TYR A 241 11.18 23.63 33.30
CA TYR A 241 11.28 25.05 32.96
C TYR A 241 12.06 25.82 34.02
N ALA A 242 13.07 26.60 33.58
CA ALA A 242 13.99 27.30 34.47
C ALA A 242 14.16 28.79 34.13
N ALA A 243 14.15 29.14 32.84
CA ALA A 243 14.27 30.52 32.39
C ALA A 243 13.59 30.74 31.04
N ALA A 244 13.29 31.99 30.73
CA ALA A 244 12.75 32.37 29.44
C ALA A 244 13.42 33.64 28.89
N ASP A 245 13.27 33.80 27.59
CA ASP A 245 13.66 35.00 26.86
C ASP A 245 12.77 36.20 27.24
N MET A 246 13.40 37.24 27.76
CA MET A 246 12.76 38.51 28.10
C MET A 246 12.86 39.44 26.88
N ARG A 247 11.83 39.39 26.03
CA ARG A 247 11.74 40.28 24.88
C ARG A 247 11.57 41.74 25.33
N ASN A 248 12.48 42.60 24.86
CA ASN A 248 12.41 44.05 25.06
C ASN A 248 12.21 44.76 23.71
N GLY A 249 10.98 44.69 23.18
CA GLY A 249 10.52 45.47 22.00
C GLY A 249 10.93 44.93 20.63
N SER A 250 12.21 44.63 20.40
CA SER A 250 12.71 44.18 19.08
C SER A 250 12.29 42.75 18.73
N ILE A 251 12.11 42.48 17.43
CA ILE A 251 11.86 41.13 16.85
C ILE A 251 13.18 40.51 16.34
N SER A 252 14.22 41.32 16.19
CA SER A 252 15.54 40.97 15.64
C SER A 252 16.64 41.28 16.65
N GLY A 253 17.78 40.61 16.52
CA GLY A 253 18.96 40.86 17.34
C GLY A 253 18.97 40.09 18.65
N VAL A 254 19.78 40.58 19.59
CA VAL A 254 20.05 39.89 20.86
C VAL A 254 19.02 40.25 21.92
N THR A 255 18.36 39.24 22.49
CA THR A 255 17.44 39.37 23.63
C THR A 255 18.03 38.68 24.87
N SER A 256 17.65 39.14 26.05
CA SER A 256 18.20 38.64 27.32
C SER A 256 17.36 37.49 27.86
N ILE A 257 18.00 36.40 28.28
CA ILE A 257 17.36 35.32 29.03
C ILE A 257 17.57 35.57 30.52
N SER A 258 16.49 35.43 31.30
CA SER A 258 16.54 35.56 32.76
C SER A 258 15.61 34.55 33.42
N GLY A 259 16.02 34.01 34.55
CA GLY A 259 15.22 33.09 35.35
C GLY A 259 15.99 32.50 36.50
N GLY A 260 15.47 31.41 37.03
CA GLY A 260 16.12 30.69 38.12
C GLY A 260 15.50 29.33 38.33
N THR A 261 16.29 28.39 38.82
CA THR A 261 15.82 27.06 39.18
C THR A 261 16.32 26.66 40.56
N LEU A 262 15.55 25.83 41.25
CA LEU A 262 15.90 25.26 42.54
C LEU A 262 16.28 23.79 42.32
N ILE A 263 17.52 23.42 42.62
CA ILE A 263 17.97 22.02 42.58
C ILE A 263 18.36 21.62 44.00
N GLY A 264 17.57 20.73 44.60
CA GLY A 264 17.66 20.44 46.03
C GLY A 264 17.27 21.67 46.86
N SER A 265 18.22 22.20 47.64
CA SER A 265 18.04 23.40 48.47
C SER A 265 18.78 24.64 47.95
N THR A 266 19.48 24.54 46.82
CA THR A 266 20.29 25.64 46.27
C THR A 266 19.56 26.32 45.13
N GLN A 267 19.41 27.64 45.21
CA GLN A 267 18.85 28.45 44.14
C GLN A 267 19.94 28.80 43.13
N TYR A 268 19.67 28.50 41.87
CA TYR A 268 20.54 28.80 40.73
C TYR A 268 19.92 29.94 39.95
N ALA A 269 20.58 31.11 39.95
CA ALA A 269 20.20 32.22 39.09
C ALA A 269 20.69 31.96 37.66
N ILE A 270 19.83 32.24 36.68
CA ILE A 270 20.10 32.03 35.26
C ILE A 270 20.07 33.38 34.56
N SER A 271 21.16 33.71 33.88
CA SER A 271 21.26 34.92 33.07
C SER A 271 21.92 34.59 31.75
N GLY A 272 21.47 35.17 30.65
CA GLY A 272 22.06 34.87 29.35
C GLY A 272 21.52 35.73 28.23
N THR A 273 21.87 35.35 27.01
CA THR A 273 21.40 35.99 25.79
C THR A 273 21.06 34.96 24.72
N VAL A 274 20.08 35.30 23.88
CA VAL A 274 19.79 34.61 22.63
C VAL A 274 19.85 35.60 21.49
N ASN A 275 20.58 35.25 20.43
CA ASN A 275 20.60 36.02 19.21
C ASN A 275 19.54 35.46 18.25
N ASN A 276 18.47 36.21 18.02
CA ASN A 276 17.34 35.78 17.19
C ASN A 276 17.67 35.75 15.70
N ASP A 277 18.81 36.32 15.27
CA ASP A 277 19.21 36.39 13.86
C ASP A 277 20.17 35.26 13.48
N THR A 278 20.95 34.77 14.45
CA THR A 278 21.94 33.71 14.24
C THR A 278 21.61 32.42 15.00
N GLY A 279 20.57 32.42 15.84
CA GLY A 279 20.19 31.28 16.66
C GLY A 279 21.20 30.94 17.78
N ALA A 280 22.19 31.81 18.03
CA ALA A 280 23.20 31.58 19.06
C ALA A 280 22.64 31.82 20.47
N ILE A 281 22.88 30.88 21.38
CA ILE A 281 22.37 30.90 22.75
C ILE A 281 23.57 30.79 23.69
N ALA A 282 23.67 31.72 24.64
CA ALA A 282 24.70 31.73 25.66
C ALA A 282 24.07 32.01 27.04
N ILE A 283 24.30 31.11 28.00
CA ILE A 283 23.67 31.13 29.31
C ILE A 283 24.72 30.93 30.39
N ALA A 284 24.61 31.69 31.47
CA ALA A 284 25.42 31.58 32.66
C ALA A 284 24.53 31.22 33.88
N PHE A 285 25.02 30.29 34.69
CA PHE A 285 24.43 29.87 35.95
C PHE A 285 25.28 30.38 37.12
N ALA A 286 24.63 30.93 38.14
CA ALA A 286 25.28 31.33 39.39
C ALA A 286 24.49 30.76 40.58
N PRO A 287 25.03 29.79 41.36
CA PRO A 287 26.35 29.15 41.24
C PRO A 287 26.45 28.11 40.10
N ALA A 288 27.61 27.48 39.90
CA ALA A 288 27.80 26.46 38.85
C ALA A 288 26.91 25.22 39.09
N LEU A 289 26.34 24.67 38.01
CA LEU A 289 25.47 23.50 38.10
C LEU A 289 26.23 22.22 38.51
N PRO A 290 25.56 21.27 39.18
CA PRO A 290 26.14 19.95 39.44
C PRO A 290 26.51 19.22 38.15
N ASN A 291 27.55 18.38 38.21
CA ASN A 291 27.95 17.58 37.07
C ASN A 291 26.81 16.66 36.60
N ASN A 292 26.75 16.36 35.30
CA ASN A 292 25.69 15.59 34.63
C ASN A 292 24.29 16.26 34.60
N THR A 293 24.18 17.56 34.90
CA THR A 293 22.93 18.30 34.68
C THR A 293 22.74 18.57 33.19
N GLN A 294 21.61 18.12 32.63
CA GLN A 294 21.26 18.37 31.24
C GLN A 294 20.56 19.73 31.12
N VAL A 295 21.09 20.61 30.28
CA VAL A 295 20.48 21.91 29.96
C VAL A 295 20.05 21.89 28.50
N VAL A 296 18.77 22.14 28.25
CA VAL A 296 18.17 22.15 26.91
C VAL A 296 17.52 23.50 26.68
N ALA A 297 17.75 24.10 25.52
CA ALA A 297 17.01 25.25 25.05
C ALA A 297 15.92 24.79 24.08
N GLU A 298 14.66 25.11 24.38
CA GLU A 298 13.57 25.03 23.43
C GLU A 298 13.43 26.37 22.72
N VAL A 299 13.55 26.36 21.40
CA VAL A 299 13.43 27.55 20.56
C VAL A 299 12.34 27.36 19.52
N ILE A 300 11.73 28.46 19.08
CA ILE A 300 10.74 28.46 18.01
C ILE A 300 11.31 29.18 16.80
N ILE A 301 11.23 28.54 15.64
CA ILE A 301 11.72 29.06 14.37
C ILE A 301 10.78 30.16 13.86
N ASP A 302 11.36 31.22 13.30
CA ASP A 302 10.61 32.30 12.63
C ASP A 302 10.62 32.11 11.11
N TYR A 303 9.59 31.45 10.58
CA TYR A 303 9.47 31.17 9.14
C TYR A 303 9.18 32.43 8.30
N GLU A 304 8.64 33.50 8.88
CA GLU A 304 8.41 34.76 8.15
C GLU A 304 9.73 35.46 7.82
N ARG A 305 10.71 35.32 8.71
CA ARG A 305 12.05 35.89 8.54
C ARG A 305 13.01 34.99 7.77
N ASP A 306 12.67 33.71 7.61
CA ASP A 306 13.50 32.71 6.93
C ASP A 306 12.65 31.74 6.07
N PRO A 307 11.94 32.25 5.03
CA PRO A 307 11.03 31.44 4.22
C PRO A 307 11.74 30.36 3.41
N ASP A 308 13.02 30.54 3.10
CA ASP A 308 13.84 29.57 2.35
C ASP A 308 14.14 28.28 3.15
N LYS A 309 13.79 28.26 4.45
CA LYS A 309 14.03 27.14 5.36
C LYS A 309 12.77 26.35 5.71
N ILE A 310 11.65 26.60 5.03
CA ILE A 310 10.42 25.84 5.22
C ILE A 310 10.63 24.41 4.64
N PRO A 311 10.45 23.34 5.44
CA PRO A 311 10.61 21.98 4.94
C PRO A 311 9.55 21.66 3.90
N SER A 312 9.94 20.92 2.86
CA SER A 312 9.02 20.45 1.83
C SER A 312 8.96 18.92 1.78
N PHE A 313 7.81 18.40 1.38
CA PHE A 313 7.59 16.98 1.18
C PHE A 313 7.68 16.64 -0.30
N GLY A 314 8.30 15.51 -0.60
CA GLY A 314 8.30 14.89 -1.92
C GLY A 314 7.66 13.51 -1.85
N PHE A 315 7.31 13.00 -3.02
CA PHE A 315 7.01 11.59 -3.21
C PHE A 315 7.97 11.04 -4.27
N GLU A 316 8.33 9.78 -4.11
CA GLU A 316 9.09 9.00 -5.05
C GLU A 316 8.26 7.77 -5.41
N VAL A 317 8.26 7.38 -6.68
CA VAL A 317 7.54 6.19 -7.14
C VAL A 317 8.56 5.18 -7.62
N GLU A 318 8.61 4.03 -6.96
CA GLU A 318 9.42 2.91 -7.41
C GLU A 318 8.54 1.97 -8.27
N ALA A 319 8.99 1.72 -9.49
CA ALA A 319 8.27 0.89 -10.45
C ALA A 319 8.92 -0.49 -10.56
N TYR A 320 8.13 -1.54 -10.32
CA TYR A 320 8.52 -2.93 -10.51
C TYR A 320 7.81 -3.49 -11.74
N ALA A 321 8.57 -4.08 -12.66
CA ALA A 321 8.04 -4.72 -13.86
C ALA A 321 8.09 -6.25 -13.71
N TYR A 322 6.93 -6.90 -13.78
CA TYR A 322 6.77 -8.35 -13.76
C TYR A 322 6.49 -8.83 -15.18
N MET A 323 7.37 -9.67 -15.72
CA MET A 323 7.20 -10.23 -17.06
C MET A 323 6.60 -11.64 -16.98
N ALA A 324 5.55 -11.89 -17.77
CA ALA A 324 4.94 -13.20 -17.87
C ALA A 324 5.82 -14.17 -18.70
N CYS A 325 6.00 -15.39 -18.19
CA CYS A 325 6.61 -16.49 -18.94
C CYS A 325 5.51 -17.39 -19.51
N GLY A 326 5.61 -17.74 -20.80
CA GLY A 326 4.64 -18.61 -21.46
C GLY A 326 4.94 -20.10 -21.21
N MET A 327 4.01 -20.80 -20.56
CA MET A 327 4.05 -22.26 -20.36
C MET A 327 3.24 -22.96 -21.44
N ARG A 328 3.71 -24.13 -21.93
CA ARG A 328 3.07 -24.86 -23.05
C ARG A 328 3.13 -26.36 -22.81
N ALA A 329 2.01 -27.03 -23.09
CA ALA A 329 1.91 -28.48 -23.09
C ALA A 329 1.00 -28.95 -24.25
N MET A 330 1.25 -30.15 -24.76
CA MET A 330 0.50 -30.75 -25.87
C MET A 330 -0.08 -32.09 -25.44
N THR A 331 -1.36 -32.33 -25.76
CA THR A 331 -2.02 -33.63 -25.63
C THR A 331 -2.41 -34.14 -27.00
N GLU A 332 -2.11 -35.41 -27.26
CA GLU A 332 -2.48 -36.09 -28.50
C GLU A 332 -3.45 -37.23 -28.19
N LEU A 333 -4.53 -37.30 -28.95
CA LEU A 333 -5.54 -38.36 -28.88
C LEU A 333 -5.87 -38.79 -30.31
N THR A 334 -5.85 -40.09 -30.56
CA THR A 334 -6.27 -40.63 -31.87
C THR A 334 -7.79 -40.76 -31.93
N ILE A 335 -8.37 -40.59 -33.12
CA ILE A 335 -9.83 -40.65 -33.34
C ILE A 335 -10.40 -42.01 -32.93
N ASP A 336 -9.66 -43.09 -33.18
CA ASP A 336 -10.08 -44.45 -32.82
C ASP A 336 -10.11 -44.63 -31.30
N SER A 337 -9.10 -44.15 -30.58
CA SER A 337 -9.08 -44.17 -29.10
C SER A 337 -10.19 -43.31 -28.50
N GLN A 338 -10.48 -42.15 -29.10
CA GLN A 338 -11.57 -41.30 -28.63
C GLN A 338 -12.93 -41.98 -28.79
N SER A 339 -13.18 -42.62 -29.94
CA SER A 339 -14.42 -43.35 -30.22
C SER A 339 -14.57 -44.56 -29.29
N GLN A 340 -13.51 -45.35 -29.09
CA GLN A 340 -13.54 -46.53 -28.20
C GLN A 340 -13.81 -46.15 -26.75
N VAL A 341 -13.07 -45.18 -26.19
CA VAL A 341 -13.25 -44.77 -24.79
C VAL A 341 -14.64 -44.15 -24.57
N ARG A 342 -15.13 -43.37 -25.53
CA ARG A 342 -16.48 -42.78 -25.44
C ARG A 342 -17.57 -43.84 -25.50
N ASN A 343 -17.45 -44.83 -26.38
CA ASN A 343 -18.46 -45.86 -26.58
C ASN A 343 -18.41 -46.99 -25.53
N GLU A 344 -17.22 -47.33 -25.02
CA GLU A 344 -17.04 -48.44 -24.07
C GLU A 344 -17.11 -47.99 -22.61
N MET A 345 -16.62 -46.78 -22.31
CA MET A 345 -16.51 -46.30 -20.93
C MET A 345 -17.43 -45.12 -20.63
N ASN A 346 -18.17 -44.59 -21.62
CA ASN A 346 -18.97 -43.36 -21.48
C ASN A 346 -18.15 -42.18 -20.93
N LEU A 347 -16.85 -42.15 -21.19
CA LEU A 347 -15.94 -41.09 -20.76
C LEU A 347 -15.55 -40.21 -21.95
N ASP A 348 -15.32 -38.93 -21.70
CA ASP A 348 -14.71 -38.02 -22.68
C ASP A 348 -13.20 -37.91 -22.43
N PRO A 349 -12.36 -38.61 -23.21
CA PRO A 349 -10.92 -38.62 -23.00
C PRO A 349 -10.26 -37.28 -23.30
N ALA A 350 -10.84 -36.45 -24.18
CA ALA A 350 -10.28 -35.14 -24.52
C ALA A 350 -10.35 -34.19 -23.32
N SER A 351 -11.53 -34.07 -22.70
CA SER A 351 -11.71 -33.26 -21.50
C SER A 351 -10.86 -33.77 -20.32
N ASN A 352 -10.72 -35.09 -20.17
CA ASN A 352 -9.87 -35.67 -19.13
C ASN A 352 -8.38 -35.32 -19.32
N SER A 353 -7.87 -35.41 -20.56
CA SER A 353 -6.48 -35.02 -20.84
C SER A 353 -6.21 -33.54 -20.57
N LEU A 354 -7.17 -32.66 -20.90
CA LEU A 354 -7.06 -31.23 -20.61
C LEU A 354 -7.07 -30.94 -19.11
N PHE A 355 -7.91 -31.64 -18.36
CA PHE A 355 -7.97 -31.53 -16.91
C PHE A 355 -6.66 -31.99 -16.25
N SER A 356 -6.09 -33.12 -16.70
CA SER A 356 -4.81 -33.61 -16.20
C SER A 356 -3.67 -32.65 -16.48
N LEU A 357 -3.62 -32.03 -17.67
CA LEU A 357 -2.62 -31.02 -18.00
C LEU A 357 -2.72 -29.79 -17.10
N ARG A 358 -3.95 -29.28 -16.89
CA ARG A 358 -4.19 -28.14 -15.99
C ARG A 358 -3.76 -28.44 -14.55
N THR A 359 -4.12 -29.62 -14.05
CA THR A 359 -3.73 -30.05 -12.71
C THR A 359 -2.21 -30.11 -12.55
N GLN A 360 -1.50 -30.66 -13.55
CA GLN A 360 -0.04 -30.71 -13.54
C GLN A 360 0.60 -29.31 -13.55
N LEU A 361 0.11 -28.42 -14.41
CA LEU A 361 0.57 -27.03 -14.48
C LEU A 361 0.40 -26.31 -13.14
N THR A 362 -0.74 -26.51 -12.49
CA THR A 362 -1.03 -25.94 -11.17
C THR A 362 -0.10 -26.47 -10.09
N ASN A 363 0.16 -27.78 -10.08
CA ASN A 363 1.09 -28.37 -9.15
C ASN A 363 2.51 -27.80 -9.32
N GLU A 364 2.98 -27.66 -10.57
CA GLU A 364 4.28 -27.06 -10.86
C GLU A 364 4.37 -25.61 -10.37
N ASN A 365 3.33 -24.80 -10.61
CA ASN A 365 3.26 -23.43 -10.10
C ASN A 365 3.25 -23.38 -8.57
N HIS A 366 2.54 -24.29 -7.92
CA HIS A 366 2.48 -24.36 -6.46
C HIS A 366 3.84 -24.72 -5.85
N TYR A 367 4.52 -25.75 -6.39
CA TYR A 367 5.86 -26.12 -5.96
C TYR A 367 6.88 -25.01 -6.22
N TYR A 368 6.79 -24.32 -7.35
CA TYR A 368 7.65 -23.19 -7.65
C TYR A 368 7.46 -22.03 -6.66
N ALA A 369 6.20 -21.68 -6.35
CA ALA A 369 5.90 -20.66 -5.37
C ALA A 369 6.44 -21.01 -3.96
N LEU A 370 6.36 -22.28 -3.55
CA LEU A 370 6.92 -22.76 -2.28
C LEU A 370 8.45 -22.76 -2.23
N GLN A 371 9.14 -22.83 -3.37
CA GLN A 371 10.61 -22.75 -3.40
C GLN A 371 11.13 -21.30 -3.30
N LEU A 372 10.29 -20.32 -3.65
CA LEU A 372 10.64 -18.89 -3.62
C LEU A 372 10.34 -18.22 -2.28
N GLY A 373 9.34 -18.72 -1.54
CA GLY A 373 9.01 -18.28 -0.18
C GLY A 373 9.91 -18.92 0.86
#